data_AF-A0A366X2B5-F1
#
_entry.id   AF-A0A366X2B5-F1
#
_cell.length_a   1.000
_cell.length_b   1.000
_cell.length_c   1.000
_cell.angle_alpha   90.00
_cell.angle_beta   90.00
_cell.angle_gamma   90.00
#
_symmetry.space_group_name_H-M   'P 1'
#
loop_
_entity.id
_entity.type
_entity.pdbx_description
1 polymer ?
#
loop_
_entity_poly.entity_id
_entity_poly.type
_entity_poly.pdbx_seq_one_letter_code
_entity_poly.pdbx_strand_id
1 'polypeptide(L)'
;MTTDAKKLKGQVHTVLLRISNLDDAEKLKNLHANIQNHPALEDTDREMLNEAVMTRMRAVSPAIATRLGGPKDAKAREFLEGFFEQLSSELDLSGNLLKNGVKTGGQMINGEQYVDVYISYKTESGKNLSLAWLQATPESQAYLRVRLRHVGTNGLGELKSQKFDDETEAKETYRQELRSLLNL
;
A
#
# COMPACT_ATOMS: atom_id res chain seq x y z
N MET A 1 16.04 -27.86 -18.92
CA MET A 1 14.86 -27.14 -19.45
C MET A 1 14.65 -27.56 -20.90
N THR A 2 13.41 -27.82 -21.29
CA THR A 2 13.04 -28.11 -22.69
C THR A 2 13.19 -26.86 -23.56
N THR A 3 13.36 -27.03 -24.87
CA THR A 3 13.44 -25.93 -25.85
C THR A 3 12.22 -24.99 -25.75
N ASP A 4 11.04 -25.56 -25.48
CA ASP A 4 9.80 -24.81 -25.32
C ASP A 4 9.76 -23.97 -24.05
N ALA A 5 10.26 -24.49 -22.93
CA ALA A 5 10.37 -23.72 -21.69
C ALA A 5 11.34 -22.54 -21.83
N LYS A 6 12.47 -22.73 -22.52
CA LYS A 6 13.43 -21.66 -22.80
C LYS A 6 12.84 -20.58 -23.71
N LYS A 7 12.06 -20.99 -24.72
CA LYS A 7 11.34 -20.08 -25.61
C LYS A 7 10.28 -19.27 -24.86
N LEU A 8 9.50 -19.91 -24.00
CA LEU A 8 8.47 -19.24 -23.20
C LEU A 8 9.07 -18.21 -22.25
N LYS A 9 10.16 -18.53 -21.54
CA LYS A 9 10.85 -17.55 -20.69
C LYS A 9 11.37 -16.34 -21.48
N GLY A 10 11.87 -16.56 -22.70
CA GLY A 10 12.24 -15.47 -23.60
C GLY A 10 11.06 -14.58 -23.98
N GLN A 11 9.88 -15.17 -24.20
CA GLN A 11 8.65 -14.43 -24.48
C GLN A 11 8.19 -13.62 -23.26
N VAL A 12 8.21 -14.20 -22.05
CA VAL A 12 7.89 -13.49 -20.80
C VAL A 12 8.76 -12.25 -20.65
N HIS A 13 10.08 -12.40 -20.81
CA HIS A 13 11.01 -11.27 -20.75
C HIS A 13 10.71 -10.18 -21.80
N THR A 14 10.42 -10.59 -23.04
CA THR A 14 10.07 -9.66 -24.13
C THR A 14 8.77 -8.89 -23.81
N VAL A 15 7.77 -9.57 -23.23
CA VAL A 15 6.52 -8.95 -22.86
C VAL A 15 6.72 -7.94 -21.72
N LEU A 16 7.53 -8.26 -20.71
CA LEU A 16 7.86 -7.31 -19.63
C LEU A 16 8.47 -6.01 -20.15
N LEU A 17 9.45 -6.10 -21.05
CA LEU A 17 10.08 -4.92 -21.67
C LEU A 17 9.09 -4.09 -22.50
N ARG A 18 8.10 -4.75 -23.12
CA ARG A 18 7.07 -4.07 -23.91
C ARG A 18 6.06 -3.34 -23.02
N ILE A 19 5.70 -3.92 -21.87
CA ILE A 19 4.69 -3.35 -20.97
C ILE A 19 5.09 -1.96 -20.51
N SER A 20 6.35 -1.76 -20.09
CA SER A 20 6.82 -0.48 -19.54
C SER A 20 6.64 0.71 -20.50
N ASN A 21 6.59 0.44 -21.81
CA ASN A 21 6.48 1.45 -22.86
C ASN A 21 5.10 1.48 -23.55
N LEU A 22 4.14 0.69 -23.08
CA LEU A 22 2.81 0.61 -23.69
C LEU A 22 1.87 1.63 -23.05
N ASP A 23 1.47 2.65 -23.82
CA ASP A 23 0.51 3.70 -23.39
C ASP A 23 -0.93 3.48 -23.88
N ASP A 24 -1.17 2.37 -24.58
CA ASP A 24 -2.48 2.03 -25.12
C ASP A 24 -3.25 1.17 -24.12
N ALA A 25 -4.25 1.78 -23.48
CA ALA A 25 -5.03 1.16 -22.42
C ALA A 25 -5.81 -0.09 -22.88
N GLU A 26 -6.32 -0.13 -24.12
CA GLU A 26 -7.00 -1.32 -24.63
C GLU A 26 -6.01 -2.44 -24.92
N LYS A 27 -4.80 -2.13 -25.42
CA LYS A 27 -3.74 -3.14 -25.57
C LYS A 27 -3.29 -3.69 -24.22
N LEU A 28 -3.12 -2.85 -23.20
CA LEU A 28 -2.80 -3.30 -21.84
C LEU A 28 -3.90 -4.19 -21.28
N LYS A 29 -5.17 -3.87 -21.50
CA LYS A 29 -6.32 -4.64 -21.02
C LYS A 29 -6.40 -6.00 -21.71
N ASN A 30 -6.18 -6.03 -23.02
CA ASN A 30 -6.10 -7.28 -23.78
C ASN A 30 -4.89 -8.13 -23.32
N LEU A 31 -3.75 -7.48 -23.05
CA LEU A 31 -2.58 -8.17 -22.53
C LEU A 31 -2.84 -8.79 -21.16
N HIS A 32 -3.48 -8.06 -20.24
CA HIS A 32 -3.93 -8.57 -18.95
C HIS A 32 -4.82 -9.81 -19.12
N ALA A 33 -5.84 -9.74 -19.97
CA ALA A 33 -6.71 -10.88 -20.25
C ALA A 33 -5.95 -12.09 -20.83
N ASN A 34 -4.99 -11.85 -21.73
CA ASN A 34 -4.16 -12.91 -22.31
C ASN A 34 -3.25 -13.56 -21.26
N ILE A 35 -2.64 -12.77 -20.38
CA ILE A 35 -1.81 -13.28 -19.26
C ILE A 35 -2.66 -14.19 -18.37
N GLN A 36 -3.86 -13.76 -17.98
CA GLN A 36 -4.73 -14.56 -17.10
C GLN A 36 -5.17 -15.88 -17.72
N ASN A 37 -5.37 -15.91 -19.04
CA ASN A 37 -5.88 -17.11 -19.73
C ASN A 37 -4.78 -17.99 -20.36
N HIS A 38 -3.50 -17.63 -20.26
CA HIS A 38 -2.43 -18.38 -20.91
C HIS A 38 -2.17 -19.71 -20.16
N PRO A 39 -2.38 -20.89 -20.77
CA PRO A 39 -2.36 -22.17 -20.06
C PRO A 39 -0.95 -22.62 -19.67
N ALA A 40 0.08 -22.19 -20.40
CA ALA A 40 1.46 -22.60 -20.16
C ALA A 40 2.25 -21.64 -19.25
N LEU A 41 1.64 -20.54 -18.78
CA LEU A 41 2.32 -19.65 -17.83
C LEU A 41 2.31 -20.29 -16.43
N GLU A 42 3.49 -20.38 -15.82
CA GLU A 42 3.63 -20.67 -14.40
C GLU A 42 3.02 -19.52 -13.58
N ASP A 43 2.56 -19.83 -12.37
CA ASP A 43 1.90 -18.84 -11.51
C ASP A 43 2.81 -17.66 -11.18
N THR A 44 4.11 -17.91 -10.98
CA THR A 44 5.12 -16.88 -10.72
C THR A 44 5.30 -15.93 -11.92
N ASP A 45 5.40 -16.47 -13.14
CA ASP A 45 5.49 -15.65 -14.36
C ASP A 45 4.19 -14.88 -14.62
N ARG A 46 3.04 -15.51 -14.34
CA ARG A 46 1.71 -14.90 -14.47
C ARG A 46 1.56 -13.73 -13.50
N GLU A 47 1.93 -13.92 -12.23
CA GLU A 47 1.89 -12.89 -11.20
C GLU A 47 2.79 -11.70 -11.56
N MET A 48 4.04 -11.97 -11.93
CA MET A 48 5.00 -10.93 -12.35
C MET A 48 4.50 -10.13 -13.56
N LEU A 49 3.98 -10.80 -14.60
CA LEU A 49 3.41 -10.13 -15.78
C LEU A 49 2.16 -9.33 -15.43
N ASN A 50 1.31 -9.89 -14.57
CA ASN A 50 0.09 -9.24 -14.11
C ASN A 50 0.40 -7.96 -13.33
N GLU A 51 1.36 -8.03 -12.40
CA GLU A 51 1.84 -6.87 -11.65
C GLU A 51 2.37 -5.78 -12.60
N ALA A 52 3.24 -6.15 -13.54
CA ALA A 52 3.78 -5.20 -14.51
C ALA A 52 2.68 -4.53 -15.35
N VAL A 53 1.72 -5.30 -15.87
CA VAL A 53 0.60 -4.75 -16.66
C VAL A 53 -0.27 -3.85 -15.81
N MET A 54 -0.59 -4.25 -14.58
CA MET A 54 -1.46 -3.49 -13.70
C MET A 54 -0.80 -2.19 -13.25
N THR A 55 0.49 -2.22 -12.90
CA THR A 55 1.26 -1.02 -12.58
C THR A 55 1.25 -0.04 -13.75
N ARG A 56 1.52 -0.51 -14.98
CA ARG A 56 1.44 0.36 -16.16
C ARG A 56 0.02 0.87 -16.42
N MET A 57 -1.00 0.01 -16.29
CA MET A 57 -2.39 0.39 -16.46
C MET A 57 -2.81 1.46 -15.44
N ARG A 58 -2.28 1.44 -14.23
CA ARG A 58 -2.56 2.50 -13.23
C ARG A 58 -2.03 3.86 -13.66
N ALA A 59 -0.87 3.89 -14.33
CA ALA A 59 -0.33 5.12 -14.88
C ALA A 59 -1.13 5.61 -16.10
N VAL A 60 -1.52 4.69 -16.99
CA VAL A 60 -2.15 5.02 -18.28
C VAL A 60 -3.66 5.25 -18.18
N SER A 61 -4.37 4.38 -17.44
CA SER A 61 -5.83 4.41 -17.29
C SER A 61 -6.27 3.91 -15.90
N PRO A 62 -6.24 4.78 -14.87
CA PRO A 62 -6.61 4.42 -13.51
C PRO A 62 -8.02 3.82 -13.40
N ALA A 63 -8.98 4.29 -14.20
CA ALA A 63 -10.35 3.80 -14.20
C ALA A 63 -10.45 2.34 -14.66
N ILE A 64 -9.74 1.97 -15.72
CA ILE A 64 -9.70 0.59 -16.21
C ILE A 64 -8.98 -0.30 -15.21
N ALA A 65 -7.84 0.16 -14.68
CA ALA A 65 -7.11 -0.57 -13.65
C ALA A 65 -7.98 -0.84 -12.42
N THR A 66 -8.79 0.13 -11.97
CA THR A 66 -9.69 -0.06 -10.83
C THR A 66 -10.75 -1.11 -11.11
N ARG A 67 -11.33 -1.11 -12.30
CA ARG A 67 -12.33 -2.10 -12.70
C ARG A 67 -11.76 -3.53 -12.77
N LEU A 68 -10.50 -3.67 -13.18
CA LEU A 68 -9.86 -4.98 -13.36
C LEU A 68 -9.25 -5.54 -12.07
N GLY A 69 -8.56 -4.69 -11.30
CA GLY A 69 -7.76 -5.12 -10.14
C GLY A 69 -8.16 -4.48 -8.81
N GLY A 70 -9.37 -3.90 -8.72
CA GLY A 70 -9.87 -3.29 -7.48
C GLY A 70 -9.27 -1.92 -7.16
N PRO A 71 -9.45 -1.36 -5.96
CA PRO A 71 -8.89 -0.06 -5.60
C PRO A 71 -7.37 -0.13 -5.40
N LYS A 72 -6.67 0.99 -5.67
CA LYS A 72 -5.19 1.07 -5.60
C LYS A 72 -4.60 0.87 -4.20
N ASP A 73 -5.40 1.11 -3.17
CA ASP A 73 -5.03 1.04 -1.75
C ASP A 73 -5.55 -0.24 -1.08
N ALA A 74 -6.06 -1.23 -1.83
CA ALA A 74 -6.65 -2.46 -1.27
C ALA A 74 -5.71 -3.18 -0.29
N LYS A 75 -4.47 -3.48 -0.72
CA LYS A 75 -3.45 -4.13 0.11
C LYS A 75 -3.14 -3.34 1.38
N ALA A 76 -3.04 -2.02 1.24
CA ALA A 76 -2.74 -1.13 2.36
C ALA A 76 -3.88 -1.09 3.38
N ARG A 77 -5.14 -1.13 2.92
CA ARG A 77 -6.32 -1.22 3.78
C ARG A 77 -6.39 -2.56 4.50
N GLU A 78 -6.25 -3.66 3.79
CA GLU A 78 -6.25 -5.01 4.37
C GLU A 78 -5.21 -5.13 5.49
N PHE A 79 -3.99 -4.66 5.24
CA PHE A 79 -2.91 -4.62 6.22
C PHE A 79 -3.29 -3.81 7.48
N LEU A 80 -3.76 -2.58 7.29
CA LEU A 80 -4.06 -1.66 8.39
C LEU A 80 -5.34 -2.05 9.15
N GLU A 81 -6.34 -2.59 8.47
CA GLU A 81 -7.59 -3.09 9.05
C GLU A 81 -7.29 -4.30 9.92
N GLY A 82 -6.58 -5.30 9.40
CA GLY A 82 -6.18 -6.47 10.19
C GLY A 82 -5.32 -6.11 11.40
N PHE A 83 -4.40 -5.14 11.27
CA PHE A 83 -3.63 -4.67 12.42
C PHE A 83 -4.48 -3.87 13.42
N PHE A 84 -5.40 -3.04 12.94
CA PHE A 84 -6.31 -2.30 13.82
C PHE A 84 -7.23 -3.23 14.61
N GLU A 85 -7.77 -4.28 13.97
CA GLU A 85 -8.59 -5.29 14.61
C GLU A 85 -7.83 -5.97 15.76
N GLN A 86 -6.57 -6.39 15.51
CA GLN A 86 -5.69 -6.94 16.54
C GLN A 86 -5.55 -5.97 17.71
N LEU A 87 -5.16 -4.72 17.47
CA LEU A 87 -5.02 -3.71 18.52
C LEU A 87 -6.32 -3.48 19.31
N SER A 88 -7.46 -3.42 18.62
CA SER A 88 -8.76 -3.19 19.26
C SER A 88 -9.24 -4.36 20.12
N SER A 89 -8.72 -5.56 19.87
CA SER A 89 -8.99 -6.73 20.70
C SER A 89 -8.11 -6.79 21.95
N GLU A 90 -6.95 -6.13 21.93
CA GLU A 90 -5.94 -6.16 23.00
C GLU A 90 -5.96 -4.93 23.90
N LEU A 91 -6.41 -3.78 23.39
CA LEU A 91 -6.28 -2.47 24.04
C LEU A 91 -7.61 -1.72 24.04
N ASP A 92 -7.87 -0.96 25.11
CA ASP A 92 -8.98 0.00 25.12
C ASP A 92 -8.60 1.25 24.31
N LEU A 93 -9.25 1.41 23.15
CA LEU A 93 -9.05 2.54 22.24
C LEU A 93 -10.17 3.60 22.34
N SER A 94 -11.03 3.52 23.36
CA SER A 94 -12.16 4.45 23.55
C SER A 94 -11.71 5.90 23.80
N GLY A 95 -10.50 6.10 24.33
CA GLY A 95 -9.90 7.42 24.55
C GLY A 95 -9.37 8.11 23.29
N ASN A 96 -9.55 7.55 22.09
CA ASN A 96 -9.11 8.18 20.85
C ASN A 96 -10.00 9.38 20.50
N LEU A 97 -9.40 10.58 20.44
CA LEU A 97 -10.11 11.79 20.01
C LEU A 97 -10.31 11.90 18.49
N LEU A 98 -9.82 10.93 17.73
CA LEU A 98 -10.06 10.81 16.29
C LEU A 98 -10.96 9.61 16.01
N LYS A 99 -11.58 9.59 14.83
CA LYS A 99 -12.33 8.42 14.37
C LYS A 99 -11.42 7.18 14.40
N ASN A 100 -11.89 6.08 14.97
CA ASN A 100 -11.18 4.81 14.95
C ASN A 100 -11.23 4.15 13.55
N GLY A 101 -10.28 3.26 13.28
CA GLY A 101 -10.14 2.56 12.00
C GLY A 101 -9.28 3.28 10.94
N VAL A 102 -9.22 2.65 9.77
CA VAL A 102 -8.39 3.06 8.62
C VAL A 102 -9.00 4.25 7.89
N LYS A 103 -8.15 5.20 7.51
CA LYS A 103 -8.53 6.46 6.86
C LYS A 103 -7.71 6.68 5.61
N THR A 104 -8.31 7.37 4.64
CA THR A 104 -7.58 7.95 3.52
C THR A 104 -6.88 9.22 4.00
N GLY A 105 -5.59 9.33 3.71
CA GLY A 105 -4.78 10.50 4.02
C GLY A 105 -4.91 11.61 2.98
N GLY A 106 -4.61 12.83 3.43
CA GLY A 106 -4.75 14.03 2.61
C GLY A 106 -3.88 14.01 1.38
N GLN A 107 -2.71 13.35 1.43
CA GLN A 107 -1.80 13.28 0.30
C GLN A 107 -2.34 12.40 -0.84
N MET A 108 -3.16 11.40 -0.52
CA MET A 108 -3.86 10.62 -1.55
C MET A 108 -5.05 11.38 -2.12
N ILE A 109 -5.76 12.16 -1.29
CA ILE A 109 -6.91 12.95 -1.71
C ILE A 109 -6.49 14.08 -2.65
N ASN A 110 -5.38 14.76 -2.36
CA ASN A 110 -4.87 15.86 -3.17
C ASN A 110 -3.96 15.42 -4.34
N GLY A 111 -3.63 14.13 -4.42
CA GLY A 111 -2.82 13.55 -5.49
C GLY A 111 -1.31 13.65 -5.30
N GLU A 112 -0.80 14.10 -4.15
CA GLU A 112 0.63 14.10 -3.83
C GLU A 112 1.21 12.69 -3.64
N GLN A 113 0.39 11.74 -3.18
CA GLN A 113 0.76 10.34 -3.03
C GLN A 113 -0.22 9.47 -3.81
N TYR A 114 0.31 8.45 -4.49
CA TYR A 114 -0.49 7.42 -5.12
C TYR A 114 -1.30 6.63 -4.09
N VAL A 115 -0.69 6.25 -2.95
CA VAL A 115 -1.36 5.68 -1.78
C VAL A 115 -0.94 6.45 -0.53
N ASP A 116 -1.92 6.86 0.26
CA ASP A 116 -1.76 7.40 1.62
C ASP A 116 -2.99 6.95 2.40
N VAL A 117 -2.83 5.88 3.18
CA VAL A 117 -3.85 5.37 4.09
C VAL A 117 -3.22 5.11 5.45
N TYR A 118 -3.96 5.32 6.52
CA TYR A 118 -3.39 5.29 7.86
C TYR A 118 -4.40 4.95 8.95
N ILE A 119 -3.89 4.48 10.08
CA ILE A 119 -4.57 4.46 11.38
C ILE A 119 -3.94 5.49 12.29
N SER A 120 -4.68 5.97 13.28
CA SER A 120 -4.19 7.01 14.18
C SER A 120 -4.87 6.98 15.54
N TYR A 121 -4.11 7.31 16.57
CA TYR A 121 -4.60 7.55 17.93
C TYR A 121 -4.25 8.99 18.36
N LYS A 122 -5.19 9.71 19.00
CA LYS A 122 -4.95 11.03 19.56
C LYS A 122 -5.43 11.10 21.00
N THR A 123 -4.54 11.50 21.90
CA THR A 123 -4.84 11.71 23.32
C THR A 123 -5.45 13.10 23.56
N GLU A 124 -6.08 13.27 24.73
CA GLU A 124 -6.54 14.59 25.22
C GLU A 124 -5.41 15.61 25.38
N SER A 125 -4.21 15.14 25.76
CA SER A 125 -3.02 15.98 25.85
C SER A 125 -2.50 16.47 24.49
N GLY A 126 -3.11 16.05 23.39
CA GLY A 126 -2.77 16.48 22.03
C GLY A 126 -1.67 15.65 21.37
N LYS A 127 -1.18 14.57 21.99
CA LYS A 127 -0.26 13.63 21.32
C LYS A 127 -1.02 12.86 20.26
N ASN A 128 -0.46 12.77 19.06
CA ASN A 128 -1.05 12.08 17.92
C ASN A 128 -0.04 11.10 17.34
N LEU A 129 -0.38 9.82 17.40
CA LEU A 129 0.37 8.72 16.83
C LEU A 129 -0.35 8.24 15.56
N SER A 130 0.40 7.94 14.51
CA SER A 130 -0.13 7.36 13.28
C SER A 130 0.81 6.31 12.69
N LEU A 131 0.22 5.26 12.11
CA LEU A 131 0.89 4.34 11.21
C LEU A 131 0.26 4.51 9.83
N ALA A 132 1.06 4.94 8.85
CA ALA A 132 0.62 5.18 7.49
C ALA A 132 1.32 4.23 6.51
N TRP A 133 0.57 3.74 5.53
CA TRP A 133 1.08 3.09 4.33
C TRP A 133 1.12 4.11 3.21
N LEU A 134 2.31 4.31 2.63
CA LEU A 134 2.59 5.38 1.69
C LEU A 134 3.21 4.83 0.41
N GLN A 135 2.79 5.38 -0.73
CA GLN A 135 3.35 5.08 -2.04
C GLN A 135 3.26 6.33 -2.92
N ALA A 136 4.38 6.79 -3.46
CA ALA A 136 4.43 8.06 -4.20
C ALA A 136 3.81 7.95 -5.59
N THR A 137 4.21 6.93 -6.34
CA THR A 137 3.71 6.61 -7.68
C THR A 137 3.38 5.12 -7.78
N PRO A 138 2.60 4.68 -8.79
CA PRO A 138 2.32 3.25 -9.01
C PRO A 138 3.58 2.37 -9.07
N GLU A 139 4.68 2.91 -9.59
CA GLU A 139 5.94 2.22 -9.80
C GLU A 139 6.88 2.25 -8.58
N SER A 140 6.66 3.20 -7.66
CA SER A 140 7.48 3.33 -6.46
C SER A 140 7.17 2.22 -5.46
N GLN A 141 8.19 1.74 -4.74
CA GLN A 141 8.00 0.82 -3.63
C GLN A 141 7.22 1.52 -2.51
N ALA A 142 6.17 0.86 -2.01
CA ALA A 142 5.45 1.33 -0.86
C ALA A 142 6.24 1.14 0.43
N TYR A 143 5.98 1.97 1.43
CA TYR A 143 6.62 1.89 2.74
C TYR A 143 5.64 2.26 3.86
N LEU A 144 5.99 1.87 5.08
CA LEU A 144 5.26 2.22 6.28
C LEU A 144 5.94 3.38 7.00
N ARG A 145 5.16 4.24 7.64
CA ARG A 145 5.66 5.34 8.47
C ARG A 145 4.94 5.39 9.79
N VAL A 146 5.68 5.28 10.89
CA VAL A 146 5.20 5.60 12.24
C VAL A 146 5.56 7.04 12.54
N ARG A 147 4.57 7.84 12.93
CA ARG A 147 4.76 9.25 13.28
C ARG A 147 4.09 9.54 14.61
N LEU A 148 4.84 10.12 15.54
CA LEU A 148 4.33 10.69 16.78
C LEU A 148 4.56 12.20 16.75
N ARG A 149 3.52 12.97 17.03
CA ARG A 149 3.59 14.43 17.07
C ARG A 149 2.76 14.98 18.22
N HIS A 150 3.06 16.21 18.64
CA HIS A 150 2.23 16.96 19.57
C HIS A 150 1.48 18.06 18.82
N VAL A 151 0.15 17.96 18.76
CA VAL A 151 -0.71 18.87 18.01
C VAL A 151 -1.34 19.89 18.97
N GLY A 152 -1.05 21.18 18.78
CA GLY A 152 -1.61 22.28 19.56
C GLY A 152 -0.84 23.59 19.37
N THR A 153 -1.37 24.72 19.87
CA THR A 153 -0.79 26.08 19.75
C THR A 153 0.62 26.23 20.35
N ASN A 154 1.00 25.35 21.27
CA ASN A 154 2.34 25.27 21.88
C ASN A 154 3.08 23.95 21.55
N GLY A 155 2.59 23.17 20.58
CA GLY A 155 3.13 21.85 20.29
C GLY A 155 4.55 21.94 19.73
N LEU A 156 5.45 21.08 20.19
CA LEU A 156 6.81 20.91 19.65
C LEU A 156 6.84 20.38 18.20
N GLY A 157 5.66 20.17 17.59
CA GLY A 157 5.53 19.61 16.26
C GLY A 157 5.76 18.11 16.26
N GLU A 158 6.63 17.65 15.36
CA GLU A 158 6.99 16.24 15.23
C GLU A 158 7.93 15.81 16.35
N LEU A 159 7.58 14.73 17.06
CA LEU A 159 8.39 14.15 18.13
C LEU A 159 9.20 12.95 17.62
N LYS A 160 8.58 12.15 16.74
CA LYS A 160 9.20 10.98 16.12
C LYS A 160 8.60 10.75 14.73
N SER A 161 9.44 10.36 13.79
CA SER A 161 9.03 9.93 12.46
C SER A 161 10.03 8.89 11.96
N GLN A 162 9.55 7.68 11.70
CA GLN A 162 10.38 6.56 11.28
C GLN A 162 9.72 5.86 10.09
N LYS A 163 10.52 5.63 9.05
CA LYS A 163 10.16 4.86 7.87
C LYS A 163 10.55 3.40 8.07
N PHE A 164 9.72 2.49 7.59
CA PHE A 164 9.93 1.06 7.62
C PHE A 164 9.60 0.44 6.27
N ASP A 165 10.44 -0.49 5.83
CA ASP A 165 10.13 -1.38 4.71
C ASP A 165 9.68 -2.77 5.23
N ASP A 166 9.85 -3.06 6.53
CA ASP A 166 9.36 -4.25 7.21
C ASP A 166 8.05 -4.00 7.97
N GLU A 167 7.06 -4.83 7.68
CA GLU A 167 5.72 -4.74 8.27
C GLU A 167 5.67 -5.06 9.76
N THR A 168 6.51 -5.99 10.23
CA THR A 168 6.54 -6.44 11.63
C THR A 168 7.16 -5.39 12.52
N GLU A 169 8.30 -4.82 12.10
CA GLU A 169 8.97 -3.74 12.82
C GLU A 169 8.08 -2.50 12.95
N ALA A 170 7.36 -2.13 11.88
CA ALA A 170 6.44 -1.01 11.89
C ALA A 170 5.27 -1.23 12.88
N LYS A 171 4.66 -2.43 12.86
CA LYS A 171 3.59 -2.80 13.80
C LYS A 171 4.06 -2.76 15.23
N GLU A 172 5.22 -3.36 15.52
CA GLU A 172 5.76 -3.42 16.88
C GLU A 172 6.13 -2.02 17.39
N THR A 173 6.76 -1.19 16.54
CA THR A 173 7.04 0.20 16.89
C THR A 173 5.76 0.96 17.21
N TYR A 174 4.73 0.86 16.36
CA TYR A 174 3.45 1.53 16.61
C TYR A 174 2.80 1.03 17.91
N ARG A 175 2.80 -0.29 18.16
CA ARG A 175 2.24 -0.90 19.36
C ARG A 175 2.92 -0.40 20.63
N GLN A 176 4.25 -0.33 20.64
CA GLN A 176 5.02 0.17 21.78
C GLN A 176 4.71 1.64 22.09
N GLU A 177 4.68 2.49 21.05
CA GLU A 177 4.31 3.90 21.21
C GLU A 177 2.87 4.05 21.70
N LEU A 178 1.94 3.24 21.18
CA LEU A 178 0.54 3.27 21.60
C LEU A 178 0.39 2.86 23.07
N ARG A 179 1.06 1.79 23.52
CA ARG A 179 1.05 1.38 24.93
C ARG A 179 1.60 2.48 25.84
N SER A 180 2.69 3.13 25.43
CA SER A 180 3.22 4.28 26.16
C SER A 180 2.21 5.43 26.28
N LEU A 181 1.43 5.71 25.23
CA LEU A 181 0.35 6.72 25.28
C LEU A 181 -0.82 6.32 26.17
N LEU A 182 -1.08 5.01 26.32
CA LEU A 182 -2.12 4.46 27.17
C LEU A 182 -1.66 4.21 28.62
N ASN A 183 -0.37 4.44 28.92
CA ASN A 183 0.28 4.12 30.20
C ASN A 183 0.21 2.62 30.56
N LEU A 184 0.41 1.75 29.58
CA LEU A 184 0.47 0.29 29.69
C LEU A 184 1.90 -0.26 29.54
#